data_AF-A0A2E4PFC7-F1
#
_entry.id   AF-A0A2E4PFC7-F1
#
_cell.length_a   1.000
_cell.length_b   1.000
_cell.length_c   1.000
_cell.angle_alpha   90.00
_cell.angle_beta   90.00
_cell.angle_gamma   90.00
#
_symmetry.space_group_name_H-M   'P 1'
#
loop_
_entity.id
_entity.type
_entity.pdbx_description
1 polymer ?
#
loop_
_entity_poly.entity_id
_entity_poly.type
_entity_poly.pdbx_seq_one_letter_code
_entity_poly.pdbx_strand_id
1 'polypeptide(L)'
;MKTTRIISTLLFYFVRIIAFLYGLTTVYVAIVTIFKTTALRILEHNRFAVCYPFTDKNFILGSAYTFHYITEMLVTLAFYSLFFFGLSNVFQTFKQTKLFTARGVFHLKNFYTTNLLVAPIIFSCISINPTEDFPYFAMIAGHAIIGIFAFFIAAIFQQGLHLQTDQDLII
;
A
#
# COMPACT_ATOMS: atom_id res chain seq x y z
N MET A 1 -19.77 14.94 13.48
CA MET A 1 -19.53 13.83 12.53
C MET A 1 -19.56 14.20 11.04
N LYS A 2 -20.22 15.30 10.60
CA LYS A 2 -20.22 15.71 9.18
C LYS A 2 -18.81 15.96 8.62
N THR A 3 -17.99 16.69 9.37
CA THR A 3 -16.59 17.01 8.98
C THR A 3 -15.74 15.76 8.79
N THR A 4 -15.78 14.81 9.74
CA THR A 4 -15.08 13.53 9.63
C THR A 4 -15.50 12.77 8.38
N ARG A 5 -16.79 12.68 8.08
CA ARG A 5 -17.30 12.00 6.89
C ARG A 5 -16.79 12.66 5.59
N ILE A 6 -16.77 13.99 5.53
CA ILE A 6 -16.25 14.73 4.37
C ILE A 6 -14.76 14.44 4.19
N ILE A 7 -13.96 14.60 5.26
CA ILE A 7 -12.52 14.36 5.22
C ILE A 7 -12.21 12.92 4.82
N SER A 8 -12.85 11.93 5.45
CA SER A 8 -12.66 10.52 5.10
C SER A 8 -13.10 10.20 3.67
N THR A 9 -14.09 10.90 3.13
CA THR A 9 -14.50 10.72 1.73
C THR A 9 -13.44 11.24 0.76
N LEU A 10 -12.89 12.42 1.02
CA LEU A 10 -11.80 12.99 0.22
C LEU A 10 -10.56 12.09 0.27
N LEU A 11 -10.15 11.69 1.48
CA LEU A 11 -9.00 10.81 1.69
C LEU A 11 -9.21 9.43 1.07
N PHE A 12 -10.43 8.88 1.11
CA PHE A 12 -10.76 7.61 0.45
C PHE A 12 -10.43 7.67 -1.05
N TYR A 13 -10.94 8.67 -1.76
CA TYR A 13 -10.73 8.75 -3.21
C TYR A 13 -9.29 9.09 -3.55
N PHE A 14 -8.69 10.05 -2.83
CA PHE A 14 -7.30 10.44 -3.05
C PHE A 14 -6.35 9.25 -2.90
N VAL A 15 -6.45 8.52 -1.78
CA VAL A 15 -5.58 7.37 -1.53
C VAL A 15 -5.91 6.19 -2.46
N ARG A 16 -7.18 6.03 -2.87
CA ARG A 16 -7.54 5.02 -3.88
C ARG A 16 -6.89 5.29 -5.23
N ILE A 17 -6.85 6.56 -5.65
CA ILE A 17 -6.19 6.97 -6.89
C ILE A 17 -4.69 6.69 -6.78
N ILE A 18 -4.04 7.02 -5.67
CA ILE A 18 -2.63 6.70 -5.44
C ILE A 18 -2.39 5.19 -5.52
N ALA A 19 -3.21 4.38 -4.85
CA ALA A 19 -3.11 2.92 -4.92
C ALA A 19 -3.18 2.43 -6.37
N PHE A 20 -4.12 2.95 -7.16
CA PHE A 20 -4.26 2.60 -8.56
C PHE A 20 -3.04 3.03 -9.40
N LEU A 21 -2.49 4.22 -9.16
CA LEU A 21 -1.29 4.69 -9.87
C LEU A 21 -0.06 3.82 -9.55
N TYR A 22 0.14 3.43 -8.29
CA TYR A 22 1.18 2.48 -7.92
C TYR A 22 0.96 1.12 -8.59
N GLY A 23 -0.26 0.58 -8.54
CA GLY A 23 -0.58 -0.71 -9.16
C GLY A 23 -0.37 -0.70 -10.69
N LEU A 24 -0.80 0.36 -11.37
CA LEU A 24 -0.59 0.53 -12.80
C LEU A 24 0.90 0.62 -13.13
N THR A 25 1.66 1.35 -12.32
CA THR A 25 3.12 1.46 -12.45
C THR A 25 3.79 0.10 -12.27
N THR A 26 3.42 -0.68 -11.25
CA THR A 26 3.92 -2.04 -11.03
C THR A 26 3.69 -2.93 -12.25
N VAL A 27 2.45 -2.97 -12.74
CA VAL A 27 2.08 -3.81 -13.89
C VAL A 27 2.81 -3.36 -15.14
N TYR A 28 2.87 -2.06 -15.39
CA TYR A 28 3.56 -1.51 -16.55
C TYR A 28 5.06 -1.84 -16.54
N VAL A 29 5.74 -1.60 -15.42
CA VAL A 29 7.16 -1.92 -15.27
C VAL A 29 7.41 -3.42 -15.41
N ALA A 30 6.55 -4.26 -14.83
CA ALA A 30 6.64 -5.71 -14.97
C ALA A 30 6.54 -6.13 -16.45
N ILE A 31 5.55 -5.63 -17.18
CA ILE A 31 5.39 -5.92 -18.61
C ILE A 31 6.62 -5.46 -19.39
N VAL A 32 7.07 -4.22 -19.19
CA VAL A 32 8.20 -3.65 -19.95
C VAL A 32 9.49 -4.43 -19.70
N THR A 33 9.76 -4.81 -18.44
CA THR A 33 11.00 -5.49 -18.04
C THR A 33 11.00 -6.99 -18.38
N ILE A 34 9.87 -7.68 -18.23
CA ILE A 34 9.74 -9.13 -18.53
C ILE A 34 9.75 -9.36 -20.05
N PHE A 35 8.94 -8.60 -20.79
CA PHE A 35 8.81 -8.78 -22.24
C PHE A 35 9.82 -7.97 -23.05
N LYS A 36 10.68 -7.18 -22.39
CA LYS A 36 11.70 -6.32 -23.04
C LYS A 36 11.12 -5.48 -24.17
N THR A 37 10.00 -4.83 -23.88
CA THR A 37 9.29 -4.00 -24.87
C THR A 37 10.15 -2.81 -25.33
N THR A 38 9.73 -2.10 -26.38
CA THR A 38 10.41 -0.89 -26.87
C THR A 38 10.52 0.24 -25.85
N ALA A 39 9.70 0.23 -24.79
CA ALA A 39 9.78 1.20 -23.70
C ALA A 39 10.95 0.93 -22.73
N LEU A 40 11.62 -0.23 -22.82
CA LEU A 40 12.80 -0.55 -22.02
C LEU A 40 14.06 -0.01 -22.71
N ARG A 41 14.86 0.73 -21.95
CA ARG A 41 16.18 1.20 -22.38
C ARG A 41 17.23 0.71 -21.41
N ILE A 42 18.26 0.05 -21.94
CA ILE A 42 19.46 -0.26 -21.18
C ILE A 42 20.42 0.92 -21.35
N LEU A 43 20.85 1.47 -20.22
CA LEU A 43 21.75 2.61 -20.13
C LEU A 43 23.18 2.12 -19.80
N GLU A 44 24.12 3.05 -19.74
CA GLU A 44 25.49 2.75 -19.30
C GLU A 44 25.52 2.13 -17.89
N HIS A 45 26.56 1.34 -17.62
CA HIS A 45 26.76 0.62 -16.35
C HIS A 45 25.62 -0.35 -16.00
N ASN A 46 24.97 -0.94 -17.01
CA ASN A 46 23.85 -1.88 -16.83
C ASN A 46 22.65 -1.27 -16.08
N ARG A 47 22.54 0.06 -16.04
CA ARG A 47 21.32 0.73 -15.57
C ARG A 47 20.20 0.53 -16.57
N PHE A 48 18.95 0.77 -16.17
CA PHE A 48 17.83 0.80 -17.11
C PHE A 48 16.90 1.98 -16.89
N ALA A 49 16.15 2.30 -17.94
CA ALA A 49 15.00 3.18 -17.87
C ALA A 49 13.78 2.49 -18.47
N VAL A 50 12.64 2.69 -17.84
CA VAL A 50 11.31 2.43 -18.41
C VAL A 50 10.77 3.77 -18.85
N CYS A 51 10.45 3.92 -20.13
CA CYS A 51 9.89 5.16 -20.68
C CYS A 51 8.39 5.29 -20.38
N TYR A 52 7.85 6.51 -20.43
CA TYR A 52 6.40 6.70 -20.45
C TYR A 52 5.78 5.98 -21.67
N PRO A 53 4.56 5.43 -21.54
CA PRO A 53 3.88 4.77 -22.64
C PRO A 53 3.86 5.64 -23.90
N PHE A 54 4.22 5.04 -25.04
CA PHE A 54 4.22 5.70 -26.36
C PHE A 54 5.16 6.90 -26.49
N THR A 55 6.16 7.04 -25.61
CA THR A 55 7.15 8.12 -25.71
C THR A 55 8.56 7.64 -25.43
N ASP A 56 9.52 8.49 -25.78
CA ASP A 56 10.95 8.32 -25.52
C ASP A 56 11.43 8.98 -24.21
N LYS A 57 10.50 9.46 -23.38
CA LYS A 57 10.82 10.14 -22.12
C LYS A 57 10.94 9.11 -20.99
N ASN A 58 12.05 9.13 -20.26
CA ASN A 58 12.27 8.25 -19.11
C ASN A 58 11.22 8.53 -18.02
N PHE A 59 10.57 7.47 -17.52
CA PHE A 59 9.60 7.51 -16.43
C PHE A 59 10.18 6.93 -15.15
N ILE A 60 10.62 5.67 -15.19
CA ILE A 60 11.32 5.01 -14.09
C ILE A 60 12.77 4.79 -14.46
N LEU A 61 13.67 5.10 -13.53
CA LEU A 61 15.09 4.80 -13.63
C LEU A 61 15.43 3.71 -12.63
N GLY A 62 16.22 2.74 -13.06
CA GLY A 62 16.71 1.66 -12.23
C GLY A 62 18.23 1.59 -12.25
N SER A 63 18.81 1.26 -11.10
CA SER A 63 20.26 1.22 -10.90
C SER A 63 20.93 -0.01 -11.50
N ALA A 64 20.21 -1.12 -11.69
CA ALA A 64 20.75 -2.31 -12.33
C ALA A 64 19.67 -3.13 -13.06
N TYR A 65 19.87 -3.49 -14.32
CA TYR A 65 19.00 -4.39 -15.05
C TYR A 65 19.32 -5.84 -14.67
N THR A 66 18.96 -6.23 -13.46
CA THR A 66 19.13 -7.59 -12.92
C THR A 66 17.80 -8.12 -12.41
N PHE A 67 17.62 -9.45 -12.46
CA PHE A 67 16.39 -10.09 -11.98
C PHE A 67 16.10 -9.74 -10.51
N HIS A 68 17.14 -9.76 -9.67
CA HIS A 68 17.05 -9.42 -8.25
C HIS A 68 16.50 -8.01 -8.03
N TYR A 69 17.12 -6.99 -8.64
CA TYR A 69 16.70 -5.60 -8.44
C TYR A 69 15.33 -5.28 -9.06
N ILE A 70 15.03 -5.84 -10.24
CA ILE A 70 13.71 -5.67 -10.85
C ILE A 70 12.64 -6.26 -9.93
N THR A 71 12.91 -7.42 -9.33
CA THR A 71 11.99 -8.05 -8.36
C THR A 71 11.84 -7.19 -7.10
N GLU A 72 12.94 -6.69 -6.53
CA GLU A 72 12.95 -5.76 -5.39
C GLU A 72 12.07 -4.53 -5.65
N MET A 73 12.24 -3.88 -6.80
CA MET A 73 11.45 -2.71 -7.22
C MET A 73 9.96 -3.07 -7.41
N LEU A 74 9.66 -4.18 -8.10
CA LEU A 74 8.28 -4.60 -8.35
C LEU A 74 7.55 -4.97 -7.05
N VAL A 75 8.21 -5.70 -6.15
CA VAL A 75 7.65 -6.06 -4.83
C VAL A 75 7.38 -4.79 -4.02
N THR A 76 8.31 -3.83 -4.02
CA THR A 76 8.14 -2.57 -3.30
C THR A 76 6.96 -1.75 -3.85
N LEU A 77 6.86 -1.59 -5.18
CA LEU A 77 5.74 -0.89 -5.82
C LEU A 77 4.40 -1.59 -5.58
N ALA A 78 4.37 -2.93 -5.71
CA ALA A 78 3.19 -3.75 -5.44
C ALA A 78 2.74 -3.62 -3.98
N PHE A 79 3.68 -3.68 -3.04
CA PHE A 79 3.40 -3.52 -1.62
C PHE A 79 2.77 -2.15 -1.34
N TYR A 80 3.32 -1.06 -1.88
CA TYR A 80 2.74 0.27 -1.68
C TYR A 80 1.36 0.44 -2.34
N SER A 81 1.13 -0.17 -3.51
CA SER A 81 -0.22 -0.26 -4.09
C SER A 81 -1.22 -0.90 -3.11
N LEU A 82 -0.86 -2.06 -2.53
CA LEU A 82 -1.70 -2.76 -1.57
C LEU A 82 -1.87 -2.00 -0.25
N PHE A 83 -0.81 -1.35 0.24
CA PHE A 83 -0.84 -0.51 1.42
C PHE A 83 -1.86 0.64 1.26
N PHE A 84 -1.78 1.40 0.17
CA PHE A 84 -2.72 2.48 -0.10
C PHE A 84 -4.13 1.96 -0.37
N PHE A 85 -4.28 0.80 -1.00
CA PHE A 85 -5.59 0.15 -1.15
C PHE A 85 -6.20 -0.22 0.21
N GLY A 86 -5.41 -0.75 1.13
CA GLY A 86 -5.82 -1.02 2.52
C GLY A 86 -6.18 0.24 3.29
N LEU A 87 -5.34 1.28 3.20
CA LEU A 87 -5.58 2.57 3.87
C LEU A 87 -6.86 3.25 3.35
N SER A 88 -7.11 3.22 2.04
CA SER A 88 -8.37 3.73 1.50
C SER A 88 -9.57 2.93 1.99
N ASN A 89 -9.48 1.61 2.19
CA ASN A 89 -10.54 0.84 2.86
C ASN A 89 -10.77 1.28 4.31
N VAL A 90 -9.70 1.67 5.04
CA VAL A 90 -9.85 2.26 6.38
C VAL A 90 -10.64 3.58 6.32
N PHE A 91 -10.35 4.47 5.36
CA PHE A 91 -11.17 5.68 5.17
C PHE A 91 -12.62 5.38 4.75
N GLN A 92 -12.84 4.30 4.01
CA GLN A 92 -14.19 3.83 3.70
C GLN A 92 -14.98 3.49 4.97
N THR A 93 -14.33 2.91 5.97
CA THR A 93 -14.94 2.61 7.28
C THR A 93 -15.44 3.89 7.95
N PHE A 94 -14.66 4.97 7.92
CA PHE A 94 -15.00 6.23 8.59
C PHE A 94 -16.06 7.08 7.86
N LYS A 95 -16.31 6.84 6.57
CA LYS A 95 -17.34 7.59 5.81
C LYS A 95 -18.74 6.98 5.87
N GLN A 96 -18.90 5.78 6.44
CA GLN A 96 -20.19 5.07 6.51
C GLN A 96 -21.22 5.79 7.39
N THR A 97 -22.49 5.39 7.25
CA THR A 97 -23.59 5.89 8.09
C THR A 97 -23.52 5.32 9.50
N LYS A 98 -23.41 3.98 9.61
CA LYS A 98 -23.05 3.27 10.85
C LYS A 98 -21.52 3.16 10.92
N LEU A 99 -20.93 3.57 12.04
CA LEU A 99 -19.48 3.58 12.21
C LEU A 99 -18.94 2.19 12.56
N PHE A 100 -19.57 1.51 13.53
CA PHE A 100 -19.15 0.19 13.96
C PHE A 100 -19.86 -0.87 13.11
N THR A 101 -19.13 -1.43 12.15
CA THR A 101 -19.64 -2.49 11.27
C THR A 101 -18.62 -3.62 11.19
N ALA A 102 -19.10 -4.86 11.00
CA ALA A 102 -18.23 -6.02 10.81
C ALA A 102 -17.25 -5.81 9.64
N ARG A 103 -17.71 -5.17 8.56
CA ARG A 103 -16.86 -4.77 7.42
C ARG A 103 -15.79 -3.75 7.83
N GLY A 104 -16.15 -2.76 8.63
CA GLY A 104 -15.22 -1.76 9.14
C GLY A 104 -14.10 -2.37 9.99
N VAL A 105 -14.47 -3.26 10.90
CA VAL A 105 -13.54 -4.07 11.71
C VAL A 105 -12.62 -4.90 10.81
N PHE A 106 -13.17 -5.59 9.81
CA PHE A 106 -12.39 -6.39 8.87
C PHE A 106 -11.33 -5.56 8.12
N HIS A 107 -11.71 -4.38 7.62
CA HIS A 107 -10.76 -3.49 6.93
C HIS A 107 -9.63 -3.02 7.86
N LEU A 108 -9.96 -2.63 9.09
CA LEU A 108 -8.95 -2.24 10.09
C LEU A 108 -8.04 -3.41 10.47
N LYS A 109 -8.61 -4.62 10.63
CA LYS A 109 -7.87 -5.85 10.91
C LYS A 109 -6.83 -6.16 9.84
N ASN A 110 -7.27 -6.22 8.58
CA ASN A 110 -6.35 -6.46 7.48
C ASN A 110 -5.28 -5.37 7.40
N PHE A 111 -5.66 -4.10 7.58
CA PHE A 111 -4.71 -3.01 7.50
C PHE A 111 -3.64 -3.10 8.59
N TYR A 112 -4.00 -3.30 9.87
CA TYR A 112 -2.96 -3.44 10.90
C TYR A 112 -2.13 -4.71 10.70
N THR A 113 -2.73 -5.83 10.26
CA THR A 113 -1.99 -7.08 10.01
C THR A 113 -0.97 -6.90 8.89
N THR A 114 -1.35 -6.21 7.80
CA THR A 114 -0.40 -5.87 6.73
C THR A 114 0.75 -5.02 7.25
N ASN A 115 0.47 -4.05 8.12
CA ASN A 115 1.50 -3.15 8.64
C ASN A 115 2.40 -3.79 9.72
N LEU A 116 1.85 -4.63 10.60
CA LEU A 116 2.58 -5.21 11.73
C LEU A 116 3.29 -6.52 11.39
N LEU A 117 2.78 -7.28 10.41
CA LEU A 117 3.35 -8.57 10.04
C LEU A 117 3.92 -8.57 8.63
N VAL A 118 3.12 -8.17 7.64
CA VAL A 118 3.53 -8.30 6.22
C VAL A 118 4.65 -7.32 5.87
N ALA A 119 4.55 -6.06 6.27
CA ALA A 119 5.55 -5.04 5.96
C ALA A 119 6.93 -5.36 6.55
N PRO A 120 7.07 -5.73 7.86
CA PRO A 120 8.35 -6.12 8.42
C PRO A 120 8.96 -7.34 7.72
N ILE A 121 8.15 -8.35 7.37
CA ILE A 121 8.63 -9.53 6.65
C ILE A 121 9.19 -9.13 5.28
N ILE A 122 8.41 -8.40 4.47
CA ILE A 122 8.82 -8.01 3.12
C ILE A 122 10.09 -7.15 3.16
N PHE A 123 10.12 -6.10 3.98
CA PHE A 123 11.26 -5.19 4.01
C PHE A 123 12.51 -5.82 4.67
N SER A 124 12.34 -6.74 5.62
CA SER A 124 13.48 -7.51 6.14
C SER A 124 14.06 -8.41 5.06
N CYS A 125 13.22 -9.10 4.29
CA CYS A 125 13.68 -9.94 3.17
C CYS A 125 14.44 -9.13 2.12
N ILE A 126 13.94 -7.94 1.76
CA ILE A 126 14.62 -7.05 0.80
C ILE A 126 15.97 -6.57 1.36
N SER A 127 16.03 -6.24 2.66
CA SER A 127 17.25 -5.71 3.30
C SER A 127 18.42 -6.70 3.44
N ILE A 128 18.24 -7.99 3.12
CA ILE A 128 19.32 -9.00 3.21
C ILE A 128 20.40 -8.74 2.16
N ASN A 129 20.01 -8.30 0.97
CA ASN A 129 20.93 -7.99 -0.12
C ASN A 129 20.34 -6.82 -0.94
N PRO A 130 20.32 -5.61 -0.37
CA PRO A 130 19.65 -4.49 -1.01
C PRO A 130 20.49 -3.98 -2.18
N THR A 131 19.86 -3.72 -3.30
CA THR A 131 20.54 -3.03 -4.42
C THR A 131 20.63 -1.54 -4.15
N GLU A 132 19.65 -0.99 -3.44
CA GLU A 132 19.55 0.43 -3.08
C GLU A 132 19.67 0.62 -1.57
N ASP A 133 20.33 1.70 -1.18
CA ASP A 133 20.48 2.10 0.22
C ASP A 133 19.21 2.81 0.74
N PHE A 134 18.09 2.10 0.73
CA PHE A 134 16.85 2.57 1.34
C PHE A 134 16.91 2.42 2.87
N PRO A 135 16.25 3.32 3.63
CA PRO A 135 16.22 3.24 5.08
C PRO A 135 15.20 2.18 5.56
N TYR A 136 15.44 0.91 5.26
CA TYR A 136 14.51 -0.20 5.53
C TYR A 136 14.06 -0.28 6.98
N PHE A 137 14.96 -0.03 7.93
CA PHE A 137 14.59 0.02 9.35
C PHE A 137 13.55 1.11 9.65
N ALA A 138 13.73 2.32 9.09
CA ALA A 138 12.78 3.41 9.25
C ALA A 138 11.44 3.10 8.58
N MET A 139 11.45 2.42 7.43
CA MET A 139 10.24 1.96 6.76
C MET A 139 9.47 0.96 7.62
N ILE A 140 10.16 -0.05 8.17
CA ILE A 140 9.58 -1.04 9.09
C ILE A 140 9.00 -0.34 10.32
N ALA A 141 9.74 0.57 10.95
CA ALA A 141 9.29 1.33 12.10
C ALA A 141 8.05 2.19 11.78
N GLY A 142 8.03 2.85 10.62
CA GLY A 142 6.89 3.64 10.16
C GLY A 142 5.62 2.79 9.99
N HIS A 143 5.74 1.62 9.36
CA HIS A 143 4.64 0.68 9.25
C HIS A 143 4.19 0.14 10.61
N ALA A 144 5.13 -0.16 11.51
CA ALA A 144 4.81 -0.63 12.86
C ALA A 144 3.97 0.41 13.63
N ILE A 145 4.38 1.69 13.61
CA ILE A 145 3.64 2.77 14.27
C ILE A 145 2.21 2.87 13.73
N ILE A 146 2.06 2.94 12.41
CA ILE A 146 0.74 3.00 11.74
C ILE A 146 -0.11 1.77 12.10
N GLY A 147 0.51 0.59 12.09
CA GLY A 147 -0.13 -0.67 12.43
C GLY A 147 -0.65 -0.70 13.87
N ILE A 148 0.13 -0.22 14.84
CA ILE A 148 -0.28 -0.15 16.25
C ILE A 148 -1.52 0.74 16.42
N PHE A 149 -1.52 1.93 15.80
CA PHE A 149 -2.70 2.80 15.84
C PHE A 149 -3.93 2.16 15.18
N ALA A 150 -3.75 1.52 14.02
CA ALA A 150 -4.82 0.81 13.35
C ALA A 150 -5.36 -0.37 14.18
N PHE A 151 -4.49 -1.07 14.92
CA PHE A 151 -4.88 -2.13 15.85
C PHE A 151 -5.76 -1.59 16.98
N PHE A 152 -5.38 -0.50 17.63
CA PHE A 152 -6.21 0.11 18.68
C PHE A 152 -7.58 0.54 18.15
N ILE A 153 -7.61 1.16 16.96
CA ILE A 153 -8.87 1.53 16.31
C ILE A 153 -9.70 0.28 16.01
N ALA A 154 -9.10 -0.80 15.50
CA ALA A 154 -9.80 -2.06 15.25
C ALA A 154 -10.44 -2.63 16.52
N ALA A 155 -9.73 -2.58 17.65
CA ALA A 155 -10.24 -3.05 18.94
C ALA A 155 -11.43 -2.20 19.42
N ILE A 156 -11.33 -0.87 19.33
CA ILE A 156 -12.44 0.05 19.65
C ILE A 156 -13.66 -0.25 18.76
N PHE A 157 -13.44 -0.47 17.46
CA PHE A 157 -14.52 -0.76 16.53
C PHE A 157 -15.19 -2.11 16.80
N GLN A 158 -14.40 -3.12 17.18
CA GLN A 158 -14.92 -4.44 17.57
C GLN A 158 -15.79 -4.33 18.82
N GLN A 159 -15.32 -3.59 19.84
CA GLN A 159 -16.10 -3.37 21.06
C GLN A 159 -17.38 -2.58 20.79
N GLY A 160 -17.29 -1.52 19.98
CA GLY A 160 -18.45 -0.72 19.58
C GLY A 160 -19.49 -1.53 18.80
N LEU A 161 -19.05 -2.48 17.97
CA LEU A 161 -19.95 -3.38 17.23
C LEU A 161 -20.71 -4.33 18.16
N HIS A 162 -20.03 -4.89 19.17
CA HIS A 162 -20.68 -5.76 20.16
C HIS A 162 -21.75 -4.99 20.95
N LEU A 163 -21.39 -3.81 21.48
CA LEU A 163 -22.32 -2.97 22.24
C LEU A 163 -23.55 -2.54 21.41
N GLN A 164 -23.38 -2.22 20.13
CA GLN A 164 -24.51 -1.91 19.24
C GLN A 164 -25.44 -3.10 19.04
N THR A 165 -24.87 -4.30 18.91
CA THR A 165 -25.66 -5.53 18.73
C THR A 165 -26.43 -5.86 20.00
N ASP A 166 -25.81 -5.72 21.17
CA ASP A 166 -26.44 -5.98 22.47
C ASP A 166 -27.59 -4.99 22.75
N GLN A 167 -27.45 -3.71 22.38
CA GLN A 167 -28.51 -2.71 22.54
C GLN A 167 -29.67 -2.89 21.56
N ASP A 168 -29.39 -3.31 20.31
CA ASP A 168 -30.42 -3.61 19.31
C ASP A 168 -31.28 -4.85 19.71
N LEU A 169 -30.76 -5.72 20.59
CA LEU A 169 -31.47 -6.91 21.10
C LEU A 169 -32.39 -6.64 22.32
N ILE A 170 -32.30 -5.47 22.96
CA ILE A 170 -33.04 -5.11 24.20
C ILE A 170 -34.33 -4.30 23.91
N ILE A 171 -34.71 -4.12 22.63
CA ILE A 171 -35.88 -3.32 22.21
C ILE A 171 -37.17 -4.14 22.20
#